data_AF-A0A6A4QVE1-F1
#
_entry.id   AF-A0A6A4QVE1-F1
#
_cell.length_a   1.000
_cell.length_b   1.000
_cell.length_c   1.000
_cell.angle_alpha   90.00
_cell.angle_beta   90.00
_cell.angle_gamma   90.00
#
_symmetry.space_group_name_H-M   'P 1'
#
loop_
_entity.id
_entity.type
_entity.pdbx_description
1 polymer ?
#
loop_
_entity_poly.entity_id
_entity_poly.type
_entity_poly.pdbx_seq_one_letter_code
_entity_poly.pdbx_strand_id
1 'polypeptide(L)'
;MGVFTERQVALVKSSWEVFNSNIPQNTHRFFTFVVEIAPAAKDLFSFLRGSNEIPHNNLDLQAHGVKVFKLVSAIQHKFVTL
;
A
#
# COMPACT_ATOMS: atom_id res chain seq x y z
N MET A 1 14.61 5.99 16.13
CA MET A 1 13.20 5.70 15.76
C MET A 1 12.34 5.97 16.98
N GLY A 2 11.27 6.77 16.85
CA GLY A 2 10.36 7.08 17.95
C GLY A 2 9.28 6.00 18.11
N VAL A 3 8.83 5.79 19.35
CA VAL A 3 7.68 4.92 19.66
C VAL A 3 6.39 5.68 19.36
N PHE A 4 5.39 5.01 18.78
CA PHE A 4 4.08 5.62 18.54
C PHE A 4 3.34 5.84 19.86
N THR A 5 2.62 6.97 19.98
CA THR A 5 1.69 7.16 21.09
C THR A 5 0.41 6.34 20.90
N GLU A 6 -0.33 6.07 21.97
CA GLU A 6 -1.63 5.39 21.91
C GLU A 6 -2.60 6.06 20.92
N ARG A 7 -2.61 7.40 20.89
CA ARG A 7 -3.43 8.18 19.96
C ARG A 7 -3.01 7.93 18.50
N GLN A 8 -1.71 7.86 18.22
CA GLN A 8 -1.22 7.57 16.86
C GLN A 8 -1.55 6.14 16.46
N VAL A 9 -1.41 5.17 17.37
CA VAL A 9 -1.82 3.79 17.15
C VAL A 9 -3.32 3.71 16.82
N ALA A 10 -4.16 4.39 17.59
CA ALA A 10 -5.61 4.39 17.37
C ALA A 10 -5.99 4.99 16.00
N LEU A 11 -5.35 6.10 15.61
CA LEU A 11 -5.55 6.74 14.30
C LEU A 11 -5.17 5.80 13.15
N VAL A 12 -4.04 5.12 13.30
CA VAL A 12 -3.54 4.18 12.30
C VAL A 12 -4.48 3.00 12.13
N LYS A 13 -5.02 2.45 13.23
CA LYS A 13 -6.01 1.35 13.21
C LYS A 13 -7.32 1.76 12.55
N SER A 14 -7.92 2.88 12.96
CA SER A 14 -9.19 3.34 12.37
C SER A 14 -9.04 3.71 10.89
N SER A 15 -7.90 4.28 10.50
CA SER A 15 -7.61 4.55 9.09
C SER A 15 -7.46 3.27 8.28
N TRP A 16 -6.88 2.22 8.87
CA TRP A 16 -6.74 0.91 8.21
C TRP A 16 -8.09 0.24 7.95
N GLU A 17 -9.05 0.33 8.89
CA GLU A 17 -10.41 -0.21 8.72
C GLU A 17 -11.12 0.41 7.51
N VAL A 18 -10.99 1.72 7.32
CA VAL A 18 -11.55 2.40 6.14
C VAL A 18 -10.77 2.01 4.89
N PHE A 19 -9.44 1.99 4.96
CA PHE A 19 -8.57 1.68 3.83
C PHE A 19 -8.77 0.26 3.28
N ASN A 20 -8.94 -0.73 4.15
CA ASN A 20 -9.03 -2.13 3.74
C ASN A 20 -10.38 -2.52 3.13
N SER A 21 -11.40 -1.66 3.25
CA SER A 21 -12.71 -1.84 2.61
C SER A 21 -12.65 -1.80 1.09
N ASN A 22 -11.60 -1.20 0.51
CA ASN A 22 -11.45 -1.05 -0.93
C ASN A 22 -9.97 -1.19 -1.37
N ILE A 23 -9.39 -2.35 -1.06
CA ILE A 23 -8.03 -2.69 -1.47
C ILE A 23 -7.83 -2.55 -3.00
N PRO A 24 -8.76 -2.98 -3.88
CA PRO A 24 -8.52 -2.87 -5.32
C PRO A 24 -8.27 -1.44 -5.81
N GLN A 25 -9.13 -0.50 -5.39
CA GLN A 25 -9.00 0.91 -5.77
C GLN A 25 -7.80 1.57 -5.08
N ASN A 26 -7.55 1.25 -3.81
CA ASN A 26 -6.43 1.81 -3.06
C ASN A 26 -5.07 1.31 -3.60
N THR A 27 -4.98 0.05 -4.06
CA THR A 27 -3.80 -0.45 -4.77
C THR A 27 -3.53 0.34 -6.03
N HIS A 28 -4.55 0.51 -6.88
CA HIS A 28 -4.40 1.23 -8.14
C HIS A 28 -3.96 2.68 -7.90
N ARG A 29 -4.61 3.37 -6.96
CA ARG A 29 -4.26 4.75 -6.61
C ARG A 29 -2.86 4.88 -6.00
N PHE A 30 -2.46 3.96 -5.13
CA PHE A 30 -1.12 3.95 -4.53
C PHE A 30 -0.04 3.80 -5.61
N PHE A 31 -0.17 2.81 -6.49
CA PHE A 31 0.82 2.62 -7.56
C PHE A 31 0.81 3.75 -8.59
N THR A 32 -0.35 4.36 -8.84
CA THR A 32 -0.44 5.58 -9.67
C THR A 32 0.43 6.69 -9.08
N PHE A 33 0.29 6.98 -7.78
CA PHE A 33 1.13 7.99 -7.14
C PHE A 33 2.62 7.63 -7.13
N VAL A 34 2.96 6.36 -6.90
CA VAL A 34 4.37 5.92 -6.92
C VAL A 34 5.00 6.18 -8.29
N VAL A 35 4.30 5.85 -9.37
CA VAL A 35 4.86 6.03 -10.73
C VAL A 35 4.80 7.48 -11.21
N GLU A 36 3.83 8.27 -10.75
CA GLU A 36 3.79 9.71 -11.03
C GLU A 36 4.96 10.45 -10.37
N ILE A 37 5.29 10.10 -9.12
CA ILE A 37 6.42 10.69 -8.39
C ILE A 37 7.75 10.15 -8.91
N ALA A 38 7.82 8.86 -9.24
CA ALA A 38 9.03 8.19 -9.69
C ALA A 38 8.75 7.26 -10.89
N PRO A 39 8.74 7.79 -12.12
CA PRO A 39 8.41 7.01 -13.32
C PRO A 39 9.28 5.77 -13.52
N ALA A 40 10.57 5.85 -13.16
CA ALA A 40 11.51 4.73 -13.24
C ALA A 40 11.13 3.54 -12.34
N ALA A 41 10.29 3.74 -11.32
CA ALA A 41 9.82 2.65 -10.46
C ALA A 41 9.00 1.60 -11.24
N LYS A 42 8.42 1.96 -12.39
CA LYS A 42 7.68 1.01 -13.25
C LYS A 42 8.53 -0.18 -13.66
N ASP A 43 9.83 0.03 -13.91
CA ASP A 43 10.71 -1.02 -14.40
C ASP A 43 11.09 -2.06 -13.34
N LEU A 44 10.89 -1.72 -12.06
CA LEU A 44 11.07 -2.63 -10.92
C LEU A 44 9.95 -3.69 -10.84
N PHE A 45 8.80 -3.43 -11.48
CA PHE A 45 7.65 -4.30 -11.44
C PHE A 45 7.37 -4.88 -12.84
N SER A 46 7.57 -6.20 -13.00
CA SER A 46 7.33 -6.87 -14.29
C SER A 46 5.90 -6.67 -14.80
N PHE A 47 4.92 -6.56 -13.90
CA PHE A 47 3.51 -6.33 -14.22
C PHE A 47 3.18 -4.87 -14.60
N LEU A 48 4.14 -3.94 -14.49
CA LEU A 48 3.99 -2.54 -14.94
C LEU A 48 4.90 -2.20 -16.13
N ARG A 49 5.92 -3.03 -16.40
CA ARG A 49 6.90 -2.80 -17.46
C ARG A 49 6.21 -2.73 -18.82
N GLY A 50 6.55 -1.70 -19.61
CA GLY A 50 6.01 -1.50 -20.96
C GLY A 50 4.55 -1.02 -21.02
N SER A 51 3.85 -0.91 -19.89
CA SER A 51 2.54 -0.26 -19.86
C SER A 51 2.71 1.26 -19.84
N ASN A 52 1.85 2.01 -20.54
CA ASN A 52 1.83 3.46 -20.45
C ASN A 52 1.15 3.94 -19.15
N GLU A 53 0.22 3.15 -18.60
CA GLU A 53 -0.60 3.49 -17.45
C GLU A 53 -0.60 2.38 -16.38
N ILE A 54 -1.13 2.66 -15.19
CA ILE A 54 -1.38 1.60 -14.20
C ILE A 54 -2.60 0.78 -14.64
N PRO A 55 -2.44 -0.53 -14.89
CA PRO A 55 -3.53 -1.33 -15.42
C PRO A 55 -4.64 -1.51 -14.39
N HIS A 56 -5.88 -1.28 -14.82
CA HIS A 56 -7.06 -1.63 -14.04
C HIS A 56 -7.28 -3.15 -14.07
N ASN A 57 -7.76 -3.72 -12.96
CA ASN A 57 -8.09 -5.16 -12.84
C ASN A 57 -6.93 -6.14 -13.11
N ASN A 58 -5.67 -5.71 -13.01
CA ASN A 58 -4.52 -6.59 -13.14
C ASN A 58 -4.30 -7.42 -11.85
N LEU A 59 -4.37 -8.75 -11.96
CA LEU A 59 -4.28 -9.65 -10.80
C LEU A 59 -2.91 -9.59 -10.09
N ASP A 60 -1.82 -9.41 -10.83
CA ASP A 60 -0.47 -9.34 -10.24
C ASP A 60 -0.27 -8.05 -9.44
N LEU A 61 -0.72 -6.92 -10.00
CA LEU A 61 -0.74 -5.63 -9.33
C LEU A 61 -1.55 -5.73 -8.02
N GLN A 62 -2.74 -6.33 -8.06
CA GLN A 62 -3.58 -6.49 -6.89
C GLN A 62 -2.94 -7.41 -5.84
N ALA A 63 -2.39 -8.53 -6.26
CA ALA A 63 -1.67 -9.44 -5.37
C ALA A 63 -0.46 -8.77 -4.71
N HIS A 64 0.27 -7.93 -5.45
CA HIS A 64 1.40 -7.19 -4.91
C HIS A 64 0.95 -6.08 -3.94
N GLY A 65 -0.08 -5.31 -4.28
CA GLY A 65 -0.67 -4.29 -3.40
C GLY A 65 -1.12 -4.86 -2.06
N VAL A 66 -1.83 -6.00 -2.07
CA VAL A 66 -2.23 -6.71 -0.85
C VAL A 66 -1.02 -7.06 0.02
N LYS A 67 0.10 -7.51 -0.56
CA LYS A 67 1.32 -7.84 0.20
C LYS A 67 1.92 -6.60 0.86
N VAL A 68 2.05 -5.50 0.12
CA VAL A 68 2.56 -4.22 0.66
C VAL A 68 1.70 -3.76 1.82
N PHE A 69 0.38 -3.73 1.63
CA PHE A 69 -0.52 -3.21 2.65
C PHE A 69 -0.61 -4.12 3.89
N LYS A 70 -0.57 -5.44 3.73
CA LYS A 70 -0.46 -6.38 4.86
C LYS A 70 0.84 -6.21 5.63
N LEU A 71 1.97 -5.97 4.95
CA LEU A 71 3.24 -5.71 5.61
C LEU A 71 3.17 -4.43 6.46
N VAL A 72 2.61 -3.35 5.91
CA VAL A 72 2.41 -2.09 6.63
C VAL A 72 1.49 -2.32 7.83
N SER A 73 0.36 -3.01 7.66
CA SER A 73 -0.57 -3.32 8.75
C SER A 73 0.06 -4.20 9.84
N ALA A 74 0.86 -5.21 9.48
CA ALA A 74 1.55 -6.08 10.45
C ALA A 74 2.55 -5.30 11.32
N ILE A 75 3.23 -4.31 10.72
CA ILE A 75 4.10 -3.40 11.45
C ILE A 75 3.29 -2.59 12.48
N GLN A 76 2.06 -2.16 12.16
CA GLN A 76 1.17 -1.47 13.10
C GLN A 76 0.85 -2.34 14.33
N HIS A 77 0.57 -3.63 14.13
CA HIS A 77 0.27 -4.56 15.23
C HIS A 77 1.46 -4.75 16.18
N LYS A 78 2.69 -4.73 15.66
CA LYS A 78 3.91 -4.90 16.47
C LYS A 78 4.24 -3.68 17.34
N PHE A 79 3.79 -2.48 16.95
CA PHE A 79 3.95 -1.28 17.78
C PHE A 79 3.02 -1.23 19.00
N VAL A 80 2.07 -2.16 19.10
CA VAL A 80 1.10 -2.24 20.23
C VAL A 80 1.52 -3.29 21.26
N THR A 81 2.54 -4.09 20.97
CA THR A 81 2.97 -5.23 21.81
C THR A 81 4.32 -5.03 22.49
N LEU A 82 4.93 -3.85 22.37
CA LEU A 82 6.12 -3.41 23.11
C LEU A 82 5.74 -2.18 23.95
#